data_AF-A0AA36A2A0-F1
#
_entry.id   AF-A0AA36A2A0-F1
#
_cell.length_a   1.000
_cell.length_b   1.000
_cell.length_c   1.000
_cell.angle_alpha   90.00
_cell.angle_beta   90.00
_cell.angle_gamma   90.00
#
_symmetry.space_group_name_H-M   'P 1'
#
loop_
_entity.id
_entity.type
_entity.pdbx_description
1 polymer ?
#
loop_
_entity_poly.entity_id
_entity_poly.type
_entity_poly.pdbx_seq_one_letter_code
_entity_poly.pdbx_strand_id
1 'polypeptide(L)'
;MDSDDSNSCDDNVECWVEEDRKFEMLCGLALKGIILACKIRRPCHTSARTGHIFINEVLNGHPRRCYEMFRQHVPVFRQLCIDLATNYGLQQTRNISIEESVRIFLMTLADGCSNRFVQDFFNHSGETIHRHFHTVLAVVLKMSADIITPAANYNDEVPEYILNNPRYYPMFKDCIGAIDGTRVRASV
;
A
#
# COMPACT_ATOMS: atom_id res chain seq x y z
N MET A 1 -74.27 33.13 -13.14
CA MET A 1 -74.21 31.72 -13.60
C MET A 1 -72.75 31.39 -13.46
N ASP A 2 -72.42 31.03 -12.24
CA ASP A 2 -71.07 30.88 -11.74
C ASP A 2 -70.85 29.41 -11.41
N SER A 3 -69.58 29.03 -11.52
CA SER A 3 -68.97 27.79 -11.05
C SER A 3 -69.13 26.58 -11.97
N ASP A 4 -68.01 26.23 -12.61
CA ASP A 4 -67.42 24.90 -12.50
C ASP A 4 -65.94 25.00 -12.91
N ASP A 5 -65.10 25.43 -11.95
CA ASP A 5 -63.65 25.17 -12.00
C ASP A 5 -63.44 23.77 -11.41
N SER A 6 -63.24 22.80 -12.31
CA SER A 6 -62.90 21.43 -11.97
C SER A 6 -61.57 21.38 -11.22
N ASN A 7 -61.65 21.11 -9.91
CA ASN A 7 -60.54 20.84 -9.02
C ASN A 7 -59.78 19.58 -9.48
N SER A 8 -58.70 19.76 -10.23
CA SER A 8 -57.83 18.68 -10.72
C SER A 8 -56.39 18.92 -10.25
N CYS A 9 -56.14 18.87 -8.94
CA CYS A 9 -54.80 18.82 -8.36
C CYS A 9 -54.89 18.40 -6.88
N ASP A 10 -55.17 17.13 -6.58
CA ASP A 10 -54.91 16.63 -5.21
C ASP A 10 -54.55 15.14 -5.14
N ASP A 11 -55.03 14.31 -6.08
CA ASP A 11 -54.78 12.85 -6.01
C ASP A 11 -53.33 12.43 -6.35
N ASN A 12 -52.52 13.32 -6.92
CA ASN A 12 -51.14 12.98 -7.26
C ASN A 12 -50.20 13.16 -6.06
N VAL A 13 -50.38 14.18 -5.22
CA VAL A 13 -49.41 14.53 -4.16
C VAL A 13 -49.40 13.51 -3.02
N GLU A 14 -50.55 12.95 -2.65
CA GLU A 14 -50.61 11.90 -1.62
C GLU A 14 -49.95 10.58 -2.06
N CYS A 15 -50.02 10.25 -3.37
CA CYS A 15 -49.46 9.03 -3.92
C CYS A 15 -47.92 9.00 -3.84
N TRP A 16 -47.25 10.11 -4.18
CA TRP A 16 -45.79 10.23 -4.08
C TRP A 16 -45.30 10.15 -2.62
N VAL A 17 -46.02 10.76 -1.67
CA VAL A 17 -45.66 10.75 -0.24
C VAL A 17 -45.78 9.34 0.38
N GLU A 18 -46.68 8.50 -0.15
CA GLU A 18 -46.84 7.12 0.29
C GLU A 18 -45.77 6.18 -0.28
N GLU A 19 -45.35 6.40 -1.52
CA GLU A 19 -44.21 5.67 -2.13
C GLU A 19 -42.88 6.02 -1.46
N ASP A 20 -42.65 7.30 -1.15
CA ASP A 20 -41.47 7.74 -0.40
C ASP A 20 -41.40 7.12 0.99
N ARG A 21 -42.54 7.06 1.71
CA ARG A 21 -42.60 6.38 3.02
C ARG A 21 -42.34 4.89 2.94
N LYS A 22 -42.83 4.21 1.88
CA LYS A 22 -42.54 2.79 1.63
C LYS A 22 -41.05 2.59 1.32
N PHE A 23 -40.46 3.47 0.53
CA PHE A 23 -39.03 3.45 0.20
C PHE A 23 -38.16 3.67 1.45
N GLU A 24 -38.45 4.67 2.27
CA GLU A 24 -37.73 4.93 3.53
C GLU A 24 -37.84 3.75 4.51
N MET A 25 -39.02 3.14 4.62
CA MET A 25 -39.20 1.95 5.46
C MET A 25 -38.40 0.75 4.94
N LEU A 26 -38.38 0.53 3.63
CA LEU A 26 -37.57 -0.51 2.99
C LEU A 26 -36.07 -0.28 3.20
N CYS A 27 -35.60 0.96 3.04
CA CYS A 27 -34.22 1.35 3.34
C CYS A 27 -33.89 1.11 4.83
N GLY A 28 -34.79 1.46 5.74
CA GLY A 28 -34.63 1.21 7.17
C GLY A 28 -34.52 -0.28 7.51
N LEU A 29 -35.36 -1.12 6.92
CA LEU A 29 -35.30 -2.58 7.08
C LEU A 29 -34.02 -3.17 6.49
N ALA A 30 -33.61 -2.71 5.30
CA ALA A 30 -32.38 -3.15 4.64
C ALA A 30 -31.15 -2.76 5.48
N LEU A 31 -31.07 -1.52 5.95
CA LEU A 31 -29.99 -1.05 6.84
C LEU A 31 -29.96 -1.85 8.15
N LYS A 32 -31.12 -2.07 8.78
CA LYS A 32 -31.22 -2.87 10.00
C LYS A 32 -30.80 -4.33 9.78
N GLY A 33 -31.17 -4.91 8.63
CA GLY A 33 -30.75 -6.24 8.20
C GLY A 33 -29.24 -6.33 7.97
N ILE A 34 -28.64 -5.35 7.30
CA ILE A 34 -27.18 -5.24 7.11
C ILE A 34 -26.48 -5.10 8.46
N ILE A 35 -26.94 -4.20 9.34
CA ILE A 35 -26.34 -4.00 10.67
C ILE A 35 -26.41 -5.30 11.50
N LEU A 36 -27.53 -6.02 11.45
CA LEU A 36 -27.69 -7.30 12.14
C LEU A 36 -26.73 -8.36 11.56
N ALA A 37 -26.64 -8.47 10.24
CA ALA A 37 -25.71 -9.37 9.58
C ALA A 37 -24.25 -9.03 9.90
N CYS A 38 -23.90 -7.74 9.93
CA CYS A 38 -22.57 -7.25 10.34
C CYS A 38 -22.26 -7.58 11.80
N LYS A 39 -23.25 -7.53 12.72
CA LYS A 39 -23.08 -7.91 14.13
C LYS A 39 -22.94 -9.42 14.34
N ILE A 40 -23.49 -10.24 13.45
CA ILE A 40 -23.38 -11.71 13.50
C ILE A 40 -22.06 -12.20 12.89
N ARG A 41 -21.36 -11.36 12.12
CA ARG A 41 -20.08 -11.73 11.51
C ARG A 41 -19.04 -12.05 12.59
N ARG A 42 -18.60 -13.31 12.62
CA ARG A 42 -17.53 -13.74 13.52
C ARG A 42 -16.20 -13.12 13.08
N PRO A 43 -15.43 -12.51 14.00
CA PRO A 43 -14.11 -11.98 13.67
C PRO A 43 -13.18 -13.15 13.29
N CYS A 44 -12.46 -13.00 12.18
CA CYS A 44 -11.54 -14.03 11.67
C CYS A 44 -10.13 -13.85 12.27
N HIS A 45 -9.64 -12.61 12.31
CA HIS A 45 -8.33 -12.24 12.82
C HIS A 45 -8.37 -11.99 14.34
N THR A 46 -8.40 -13.06 15.13
CA THR A 46 -8.57 -13.02 16.60
C THR A 46 -7.31 -13.41 17.39
N SER A 47 -6.16 -13.53 16.73
CA SER A 47 -4.90 -13.84 17.40
C SER A 47 -4.56 -12.81 18.49
N ALA A 48 -4.12 -13.30 19.65
CA ALA A 48 -3.64 -12.46 20.75
C ALA A 48 -2.34 -11.71 20.39
N ARG A 49 -1.52 -12.28 19.49
CA ARG A 49 -0.32 -11.63 18.97
C ARG A 49 -0.68 -10.81 17.74
N THR A 50 -0.83 -9.51 17.93
CA THR A 50 -1.04 -8.55 16.83
C THR A 50 0.25 -8.28 16.08
N GLY A 51 0.12 -7.72 14.87
CA GLY A 51 1.27 -7.27 14.09
C GLY A 51 2.19 -6.31 14.85
N HIS A 52 1.62 -5.33 15.56
CA HIS A 52 2.39 -4.42 16.41
C HIS A 52 3.22 -5.14 17.48
N ILE A 53 2.64 -6.12 18.19
CA ILE A 53 3.35 -6.92 19.20
C ILE A 53 4.52 -7.66 18.54
N PHE A 54 4.28 -8.28 17.37
CA PHE A 54 5.33 -8.96 16.62
C PHE A 54 6.48 -8.02 16.23
N ILE A 55 6.18 -6.84 15.70
CA ILE A 55 7.21 -5.86 15.33
C ILE A 55 8.04 -5.48 16.57
N ASN A 56 7.37 -5.17 17.68
CA ASN A 56 8.02 -4.80 18.92
C ASN A 56 8.94 -5.91 19.46
N GLU A 57 8.50 -7.17 19.42
CA GLU A 57 9.29 -8.34 19.80
C GLU A 57 10.56 -8.53 18.94
N VAL A 58 10.48 -8.24 17.63
CA VAL A 58 11.62 -8.39 16.72
C VAL A 58 12.62 -7.25 16.90
N LEU A 59 12.14 -6.00 17.03
CA LEU A 59 13.00 -4.82 17.11
C LEU A 59 13.65 -4.62 18.47
N ASN A 60 13.01 -5.06 19.55
CA ASN A 60 13.52 -4.92 20.91
C ASN A 60 13.98 -6.25 21.53
N GLY A 61 13.92 -7.34 20.77
CA GLY A 61 14.42 -8.66 21.16
C GLY A 61 15.91 -8.86 20.85
N HIS A 62 16.30 -10.12 20.67
CA HIS A 62 17.68 -10.47 20.34
C HIS A 62 18.07 -9.90 18.95
N PRO A 63 19.23 -9.22 18.78
CA PRO A 63 19.60 -8.54 17.53
C PRO A 63 19.59 -9.44 16.28
N ARG A 64 19.92 -10.73 16.46
CA ARG A 64 19.89 -11.74 15.38
C ARG A 64 18.49 -11.95 14.80
N ARG A 65 17.44 -11.83 15.62
CA ARG A 65 16.05 -12.09 15.21
C ARG A 65 15.59 -11.14 14.13
N CYS A 66 15.97 -9.85 14.22
CA CYS A 66 15.67 -8.87 13.18
C CYS A 66 16.35 -9.23 11.86
N TYR A 67 17.62 -9.64 11.90
CA TYR A 67 18.32 -10.05 10.68
C TYR A 67 17.73 -11.31 10.05
N GLU A 68 17.40 -12.32 10.87
CA GLU A 68 16.79 -13.57 10.38
C GLU A 68 15.40 -13.33 9.77
N MET A 69 14.57 -12.50 10.41
CA MET A 69 13.20 -12.26 9.99
C MET A 69 13.08 -11.20 8.89
N PHE A 70 13.82 -10.10 8.99
CA PHE A 70 13.66 -8.93 8.12
C PHE A 70 14.79 -8.80 7.09
N ARG A 71 15.85 -9.63 7.19
CA ARG A 71 17.09 -9.50 6.41
C ARG A 71 17.79 -8.15 6.57
N GLN A 72 17.48 -7.46 7.66
CA GLN A 72 18.00 -6.13 8.00
C GLN A 72 18.36 -6.07 9.48
N HIS A 73 19.40 -5.30 9.80
CA HIS A 73 19.71 -4.98 11.20
C HIS A 73 18.73 -3.92 11.72
N VAL A 74 18.40 -3.99 13.02
CA VAL A 74 17.49 -3.06 13.70
C VAL A 74 17.75 -1.57 13.37
N PRO A 75 18.99 -1.04 13.45
CA PRO A 75 19.24 0.37 13.13
C PRO A 75 18.90 0.72 11.68
N VAL A 76 19.19 -0.18 10.73
CA VAL A 76 18.90 0.04 9.30
C VAL A 76 17.39 0.08 9.06
N PHE A 77 16.66 -0.87 9.65
CA PHE A 77 15.19 -0.92 9.51
C PHE A 77 14.52 0.31 10.14
N ARG A 78 14.98 0.73 11.32
CA ARG A 78 14.46 1.95 11.98
C ARG A 78 14.76 3.19 11.16
N GLN A 79 15.97 3.31 10.62
CA GLN A 79 16.34 4.45 9.78
C GLN A 79 15.45 4.52 8.54
N LEU A 80 15.23 3.40 7.85
CA LEU A 80 14.30 3.32 6.71
C LEU A 80 12.89 3.80 7.10
N CYS A 81 12.36 3.36 8.24
CA CYS A 81 11.04 3.78 8.71
C CYS A 81 10.98 5.29 8.98
N ILE A 82 12.03 5.85 9.59
CA ILE A 82 12.14 7.28 9.85
C ILE A 82 12.20 8.06 8.53
N ASP A 83 13.06 7.68 7.60
CA ASP A 83 13.23 8.37 6.32
C ASP A 83 11.94 8.38 5.51
N LEU A 84 11.24 7.24 5.45
CA LEU A 84 9.94 7.13 4.77
C LEU A 84 8.88 8.03 5.40
N ALA A 85 8.91 8.20 6.73
CA ALA A 85 7.96 9.05 7.44
C ALA A 85 8.28 10.54 7.29
N THR A 86 9.54 10.94 7.46
CA THR A 86 9.96 12.34 7.50
C THR A 86 10.10 12.94 6.11
N ASN A 87 10.71 12.21 5.16
CA ASN A 87 11.10 12.76 3.86
C ASN A 87 10.06 12.45 2.78
N TYR A 88 9.33 11.34 2.92
CA TYR A 88 8.44 10.83 1.88
C TYR A 88 6.95 10.79 2.27
N GLY A 89 6.63 11.16 3.51
CA GLY A 89 5.27 11.40 3.98
C GLY A 89 4.48 10.14 4.35
N LEU A 90 5.16 9.04 4.68
CA LEU A 90 4.48 7.86 5.21
C LEU A 90 3.87 8.15 6.59
N GLN A 91 2.56 7.96 6.73
CA GLN A 91 1.84 8.21 7.97
C GLN A 91 1.36 6.91 8.60
N GLN A 92 1.48 6.81 9.93
CA GLN A 92 0.83 5.75 10.68
C GLN A 92 -0.69 5.93 10.67
N THR A 93 -1.42 4.84 10.78
CA THR A 93 -2.88 4.88 11.00
C THR A 93 -3.18 4.53 12.46
N ARG A 94 -4.45 4.66 12.86
CA ARG A 94 -4.90 4.31 14.20
C ARG A 94 -4.54 2.87 14.61
N ASN A 95 -4.53 1.94 13.65
CA ASN A 95 -4.41 0.51 13.92
C ASN A 95 -3.07 -0.10 13.45
N ILE A 96 -2.30 0.61 12.62
CA ILE A 96 -1.07 0.09 12.03
C ILE A 96 0.03 1.15 12.10
N SER A 97 1.13 0.76 12.74
CA SER A 97 2.36 1.57 12.85
C SER A 97 3.10 1.69 11.53
N ILE A 98 4.04 2.64 11.44
CA ILE A 98 4.91 2.79 10.27
C ILE A 98 5.72 1.51 10.04
N GLU A 99 6.34 0.99 11.10
CA GLU A 99 7.17 -0.21 11.07
C GLU A 99 6.39 -1.43 10.59
N GLU A 100 5.15 -1.58 11.07
CA GLU A 100 4.27 -2.65 10.63
C GLU A 100 3.88 -2.52 9.15
N SER A 101 3.56 -1.30 8.70
CA SER A 101 3.26 -1.03 7.28
C SER A 101 4.45 -1.35 6.38
N VAL A 102 5.64 -0.87 6.76
CA VAL A 102 6.89 -1.12 6.02
C VAL A 102 7.19 -2.61 6.00
N ARG A 103 7.00 -3.32 7.12
CA ARG A 103 7.24 -4.76 7.16
C ARG A 103 6.22 -5.55 6.33
N ILE A 104 4.94 -5.15 6.30
CA ILE A 104 3.94 -5.74 5.38
C ILE A 104 4.42 -5.66 3.93
N PHE A 105 4.91 -4.48 3.53
CA PHE A 105 5.45 -4.25 2.19
C PHE A 105 6.67 -5.14 1.90
N LEU A 106 7.67 -5.13 2.78
CA LEU A 106 8.90 -5.92 2.62
C LEU A 106 8.61 -7.42 2.61
N MET A 107 7.70 -7.91 3.46
CA MET A 107 7.38 -9.34 3.49
C MET A 107 6.65 -9.79 2.22
N THR A 108 5.90 -8.90 1.58
CA THR A 108 5.22 -9.19 0.31
C THR A 108 6.22 -9.18 -0.86
N LEU A 109 7.07 -8.14 -0.97
CA LEU A 109 8.01 -8.02 -2.11
C LEU A 109 9.32 -8.77 -1.93
N ALA A 110 10.01 -8.58 -0.80
CA ALA A 110 11.34 -9.14 -0.58
C ALA A 110 11.29 -10.63 -0.22
N ASP A 111 10.33 -11.02 0.62
CA ASP A 111 10.18 -12.43 1.03
C ASP A 111 9.24 -13.22 0.10
N GLY A 112 8.56 -12.55 -0.85
CA GLY A 112 7.65 -13.18 -1.81
C GLY A 112 6.40 -13.82 -1.18
N CYS A 113 5.99 -13.36 0.00
CA CYS A 113 4.86 -13.94 0.71
C CYS A 113 3.52 -13.59 0.04
N SER A 114 2.60 -14.56 -0.02
CA SER A 114 1.23 -14.31 -0.50
C SER A 114 0.47 -13.37 0.45
N ASN A 115 -0.46 -12.58 -0.10
CA ASN A 115 -1.33 -11.70 0.71
C ASN A 115 -2.04 -12.50 1.83
N ARG A 116 -2.52 -13.73 1.54
CA ARG A 116 -3.17 -14.58 2.55
C ARG A 116 -2.25 -14.90 3.72
N PHE A 117 -0.99 -15.22 3.46
CA PHE A 117 -0.02 -15.46 4.54
C PHE A 117 0.21 -14.21 5.39
N VAL A 118 0.36 -13.05 4.74
CA VAL A 118 0.59 -11.77 5.44
C VAL A 118 -0.62 -11.40 6.31
N GLN A 119 -1.84 -11.65 5.84
CA GLN A 119 -3.08 -11.46 6.61
C GLN A 119 -3.09 -12.29 7.90
N ASP A 120 -2.81 -13.59 7.79
CA ASP A 120 -2.78 -14.50 8.93
C ASP A 120 -1.65 -14.13 9.90
N PHE A 121 -0.50 -13.71 9.36
CA PHE A 121 0.67 -13.36 10.15
C PHE A 121 0.51 -12.07 10.96
N PHE A 122 0.03 -11.00 10.33
CA PHE A 122 -0.17 -9.70 10.98
C PHE A 122 -1.55 -9.57 11.65
N ASN A 123 -2.43 -10.54 11.43
CA ASN A 123 -3.79 -10.58 11.96
C ASN A 123 -4.64 -9.38 11.47
N HIS A 124 -4.57 -9.10 10.16
CA HIS A 124 -5.33 -8.04 9.49
C HIS A 124 -6.08 -8.57 8.27
N SER A 125 -7.17 -7.88 7.90
CA SER A 125 -7.92 -8.21 6.68
C SER A 125 -7.06 -8.02 5.42
N GLY A 126 -7.37 -8.77 4.36
CA GLY A 126 -6.69 -8.61 3.07
C GLY A 126 -6.82 -7.22 2.46
N GLU A 127 -7.94 -6.54 2.70
CA GLU A 127 -8.15 -5.15 2.30
C GLU A 127 -7.19 -4.21 3.04
N THR A 128 -6.96 -4.44 4.33
CA THR A 128 -5.98 -3.67 5.10
C THR A 128 -4.54 -3.95 4.64
N ILE A 129 -4.16 -5.22 4.45
CA ILE A 129 -2.83 -5.57 3.93
C ILE A 129 -2.58 -4.94 2.56
N HIS A 130 -3.56 -5.04 1.65
CA HIS A 130 -3.46 -4.47 0.31
C HIS A 130 -3.32 -2.94 0.33
N ARG A 131 -4.14 -2.25 1.12
CA ARG A 131 -4.06 -0.79 1.26
C ARG A 131 -2.68 -0.35 1.75
N HIS A 132 -2.20 -0.93 2.84
CA HIS A 132 -0.90 -0.55 3.41
C HIS A 132 0.27 -0.89 2.49
N PHE A 133 0.21 -2.03 1.80
CA PHE A 133 1.18 -2.36 0.75
C PHE A 133 1.28 -1.27 -0.31
N HIS A 134 0.14 -0.84 -0.87
CA HIS A 134 0.13 0.18 -1.92
C HIS A 134 0.51 1.58 -1.42
N THR A 135 0.13 1.93 -0.18
CA THR A 135 0.58 3.18 0.45
C THR A 135 2.10 3.21 0.56
N VAL A 136 2.72 2.15 1.08
CA VAL A 136 4.19 2.09 1.20
C VAL A 136 4.84 2.05 -0.17
N LEU A 137 4.30 1.30 -1.14
CA LEU A 137 4.80 1.28 -2.52
C LEU A 137 4.86 2.69 -3.12
N ALA A 138 3.81 3.50 -2.97
CA ALA A 138 3.78 4.87 -3.49
C ALA A 138 4.87 5.76 -2.86
N VAL A 139 5.11 5.62 -1.55
CA VAL A 139 6.15 6.35 -0.82
C VAL A 139 7.54 5.89 -1.26
N VAL A 140 7.75 4.57 -1.38
CA VAL A 140 9.02 3.98 -1.83
C VAL A 140 9.33 4.37 -3.28
N LEU A 141 8.33 4.48 -4.16
CA LEU A 141 8.52 4.98 -5.52
C LEU A 141 9.02 6.43 -5.54
N LYS A 142 8.52 7.29 -4.64
CA LYS A 142 9.04 8.66 -4.47
C LYS A 142 10.49 8.64 -4.01
N MET A 143 10.80 7.83 -2.99
CA MET A 143 12.17 7.65 -2.50
C MET A 143 13.11 7.12 -3.59
N SER A 144 12.63 6.20 -4.42
CA SER A 144 13.44 5.63 -5.51
C SER A 144 13.84 6.67 -6.55
N ALA A 145 13.04 7.72 -6.76
CA ALA A 145 13.40 8.79 -7.68
C ALA A 145 14.64 9.59 -7.21
N ASP A 146 14.80 9.74 -5.89
CA ASP A 146 15.93 10.44 -5.27
C ASP A 146 17.17 9.54 -5.13
N ILE A 147 16.97 8.23 -4.94
CA ILE A 147 18.08 7.27 -4.74
C ILE A 147 18.62 6.77 -6.09
N ILE A 148 17.73 6.49 -7.04
CA ILE A 148 18.07 5.93 -8.36
C ILE A 148 18.19 7.08 -9.37
N THR A 149 19.07 8.03 -9.06
CA THR A 149 19.39 9.14 -9.96
C THR A 149 20.79 8.95 -10.52
N PRO A 150 21.00 9.07 -11.85
CA PRO A 150 22.34 9.04 -12.40
C PRO A 150 23.19 10.18 -11.88
N ALA A 151 24.49 9.92 -11.74
CA ALA A 151 25.45 10.97 -11.42
C ALA A 151 25.42 12.06 -12.50
N ALA A 152 25.64 13.31 -12.11
CA ALA A 152 25.60 14.44 -13.04
C ALA A 152 26.59 14.30 -14.21
N ASN A 153 27.66 13.53 -14.00
CA ASN A 153 28.75 13.22 -14.93
C ASN A 153 28.64 11.81 -15.53
N TYR A 154 27.47 11.17 -15.56
CA TYR A 154 27.35 9.76 -16.00
C TYR A 154 27.88 9.50 -17.42
N ASN A 155 27.91 10.52 -18.29
CA ASN A 155 28.49 10.42 -19.64
C ASN A 155 30.01 10.58 -19.68
N ASP A 156 30.62 11.17 -18.64
CA ASP A 156 32.07 11.43 -18.60
C ASP A 156 32.87 10.16 -18.27
N GLU A 157 32.21 9.12 -17.76
CA GLU A 157 32.82 7.85 -17.37
C GLU A 157 32.88 6.81 -18.49
N VAL A 158 32.43 7.13 -19.71
CA VAL A 158 32.53 6.21 -20.85
C VAL A 158 34.01 6.02 -21.22
N PRO A 159 34.56 4.80 -21.13
CA PRO A 159 35.96 4.57 -21.48
C PRO A 159 36.28 4.94 -22.92
N GLU A 160 37.44 5.56 -23.16
CA GLU A 160 37.89 5.99 -24.50
C GLU A 160 37.82 4.88 -25.56
N TYR A 161 38.08 3.62 -25.17
CA TYR A 161 38.02 2.47 -26.09
C TYR A 161 36.60 2.16 -26.59
N ILE A 162 35.56 2.59 -25.88
CA ILE A 162 34.16 2.50 -26.34
C ILE A 162 33.83 3.75 -27.16
N LEU A 163 34.18 4.92 -26.65
CA LEU A 163 33.85 6.22 -27.24
C LEU A 163 34.45 6.40 -28.65
N ASN A 164 35.69 5.92 -28.83
CA ASN A 164 36.40 6.00 -30.11
C ASN A 164 36.13 4.80 -31.03
N ASN A 165 35.35 3.81 -30.61
CA ASN A 165 35.09 2.61 -31.42
C ASN A 165 33.76 2.72 -32.16
N PRO A 166 33.75 2.87 -33.49
CA PRO A 166 32.52 3.05 -34.27
C PRO A 166 31.59 1.84 -34.24
N ARG A 167 32.08 0.66 -33.84
CA ARG A 167 31.26 -0.54 -33.65
C ARG A 167 30.55 -0.55 -32.29
N TYR A 168 31.20 -0.06 -31.24
CA TYR A 168 30.65 -0.13 -29.87
C TYR A 168 29.91 1.13 -29.47
N TYR A 169 30.39 2.32 -29.84
CA TYR A 169 29.77 3.58 -29.45
C TYR A 169 28.27 3.67 -29.79
N PRO A 170 27.79 3.25 -30.97
CA PRO A 170 26.35 3.29 -31.26
C PRO A 170 25.50 2.41 -30.33
N MET A 171 26.07 1.33 -29.77
CA MET A 171 25.34 0.45 -28.83
C MET A 171 25.25 1.03 -27.42
N PHE A 172 26.20 1.87 -27.04
CA PHE A 172 26.32 2.43 -25.68
C PHE A 172 26.04 3.93 -25.64
N LYS A 173 25.67 4.53 -26.78
CA LYS A 173 25.26 5.93 -26.84
C LYS A 173 24.04 6.13 -25.93
N ASP A 174 24.12 7.13 -25.05
CA ASP A 174 23.09 7.46 -24.05
C ASP A 174 22.83 6.38 -22.99
N CYS A 175 23.67 5.34 -22.91
CA CYS A 175 23.60 4.37 -21.82
C CYS A 175 24.09 4.99 -20.51
N ILE A 176 23.34 4.75 -19.44
CA ILE A 176 23.58 5.29 -18.09
C ILE A 176 24.63 4.44 -17.33
N GLY A 177 25.22 3.43 -17.99
CA GLY A 177 26.14 2.48 -17.36
C GLY A 177 25.44 1.49 -16.41
N ALA A 178 26.23 0.78 -15.62
CA ALA A 178 25.72 -0.10 -14.57
C ALA A 178 25.37 0.74 -13.33
N ILE A 179 24.10 0.71 -12.89
CA ILE A 179 23.57 1.53 -11.79
C ILE A 179 24.37 1.34 -10.48
N ASP A 180 24.90 0.15 -10.20
CA ASP A 180 25.69 -0.13 -8.98
C ASP A 180 27.17 -0.51 -9.27
N GLY A 181 27.63 -0.36 -10.52
CA GLY A 181 28.98 -0.79 -10.92
C GLY A 181 29.21 -2.32 -10.93
N THR A 182 28.18 -3.15 -10.75
CA THR A 182 28.32 -4.62 -10.73
C THR A 182 28.75 -5.15 -12.08
N ARG A 183 29.99 -5.65 -12.13
CA ARG A 183 30.54 -6.35 -13.30
C ARG A 183 30.16 -7.83 -13.23
N VAL A 184 29.17 -8.24 -14.03
CA VAL A 184 28.84 -9.65 -14.21
C VAL A 184 29.78 -10.27 -15.25
N ARG A 185 30.56 -11.28 -14.85
CA ARG A 185 31.36 -12.06 -15.82
C ARG A 185 30.43 -12.87 -16.71
N ALA A 186 30.51 -12.62 -18.02
CA ALA A 186 29.88 -13.46 -19.03
C ALA A 186 30.96 -14.29 -19.74
N SER A 187 30.69 -15.57 -19.93
CA SER A 187 31.42 -16.46 -20.84
C SER A 187 30.44 -17.03 -21.85
N VAL A 188 30.85 -17.09 -23.11
CA VAL A 188 30.13 -17.79 -24.18
C VAL A 188 30.67 -19.20 -24.29
#